data_AF-A0A5K1CC57-F1
#
_entry.id   AF-A0A5K1CC57-F1
#
_cell.length_a   1.000
_cell.length_b   1.000
_cell.length_c   1.000
_cell.angle_alpha   90.00
_cell.angle_beta   90.00
_cell.angle_gamma   90.00
#
_symmetry.space_group_name_H-M   'P 1'
#
loop_
_entity.id
_entity.type
_entity.pdbx_description
1 polymer ?
#
loop_
_entity_poly.entity_id
_entity_poly.type
_entity_poly.pdbx_seq_one_letter_code
_entity_poly.pdbx_strand_id
1 'polypeptide(L)' 'LTALVSLNVSSSRVTNAGLQHLKMLTNLRSLSLESCKVAPNEIKKLQLSALPNL' A
#
# COMPACT_ATOMS: atom_id res chain seq x y z
N LEU A 1 9.51 -11.79 8.08
CA LEU A 1 10.48 -10.69 8.19
C LEU A 1 10.54 -9.94 6.85
N THR A 2 9.59 -9.03 6.60
CA THR A 2 9.65 -8.16 5.42
C THR A 2 10.23 -6.84 5.88
N ALA A 3 11.53 -6.66 5.66
CA ALA A 3 12.26 -5.42 5.95
C ALA A 3 12.03 -4.33 4.87
N LEU A 4 10.92 -4.43 4.13
CA LEU A 4 10.64 -3.56 3.01
C LEU A 4 10.21 -2.19 3.53
N VAL A 5 10.96 -1.14 3.17
CA VAL A 5 10.72 0.23 3.62
C VAL A 5 10.05 1.08 2.53
N SER A 6 10.32 0.81 1.26
CA SER A 6 9.72 1.52 0.13
C SER A 6 9.23 0.53 -0.91
N LEU A 7 8.01 0.75 -1.41
CA LEU A 7 7.40 -0.06 -2.46
C LEU A 7 6.84 0.86 -3.55
N ASN A 8 7.28 0.64 -4.77
CA ASN A 8 6.70 1.29 -5.94
C ASN A 8 5.98 0.24 -6.78
N VAL A 9 4.66 0.39 -6.91
CA VAL A 9 3.81 -0.45 -7.78
C VAL A 9 3.03 0.43 -8.75
N SER A 10 3.57 1.60 -9.10
CA SER A 10 2.94 2.54 -10.03
C SER A 10 2.75 1.91 -11.41
N SER A 11 1.70 2.33 -12.13
CA SER A 11 1.30 1.81 -13.44
C SER A 11 1.06 0.29 -13.45
N SER A 12 0.77 -0.30 -12.30
CA SER A 12 0.40 -1.71 -12.20
C SER A 12 -1.11 -1.90 -12.15
N ARG A 13 -1.54 -3.16 -12.27
CA ARG A 13 -2.96 -3.56 -12.15
C ARG A 13 -3.37 -3.87 -10.71
N VAL A 14 -2.73 -3.24 -9.72
CA VAL A 14 -3.13 -3.36 -8.32
C VAL A 14 -4.53 -2.78 -8.12
N THR A 15 -5.37 -3.52 -7.39
CA THR A 15 -6.74 -3.15 -7.03
C THR A 15 -6.88 -3.05 -5.51
N ASN A 16 -8.06 -2.64 -5.04
CA ASN A 16 -8.40 -2.62 -3.62
C ASN A 16 -8.13 -3.97 -2.92
N ALA A 17 -8.37 -5.10 -3.61
CA ALA A 17 -8.06 -6.42 -3.08
C ALA A 17 -6.55 -6.63 -2.94
N GLY A 18 -5.77 -6.16 -3.91
CA GLY A 18 -4.31 -6.21 -3.90
C GLY A 18 -3.69 -5.46 -2.71
N LEU A 19 -4.29 -4.34 -2.29
CA LEU A 19 -3.82 -3.59 -1.11
C LEU A 19 -3.85 -4.42 0.18
N GLN A 20 -4.70 -5.44 0.29
CA GLN A 20 -4.77 -6.25 1.50
C GLN A 20 -3.47 -7.03 1.77
N HIS A 21 -2.69 -7.31 0.73
CA HIS A 21 -1.38 -7.96 0.87
C HIS A 21 -0.31 -7.02 1.43
N LEU A 22 -0.50 -5.70 1.34
CA LEU A 22 0.44 -4.71 1.86
C LEU A 22 0.39 -4.60 3.39
N LYS A 23 -0.67 -5.09 4.04
CA LYS A 23 -0.85 -5.01 5.50
C LYS A 23 0.25 -5.71 6.29
N MET A 24 0.92 -6.69 5.69
CA MET A 24 2.03 -7.41 6.31
C MET A 24 3.36 -6.65 6.23
N LEU A 25 3.43 -5.57 5.46
CA LEU A 25 4.62 -4.73 5.30
C LEU A 25 4.67 -3.64 6.37
N THR A 26 4.65 -4.02 7.65
CA THR A 26 4.55 -3.08 8.78
C THR A 26 5.71 -2.09 8.90
N ASN A 27 6.84 -2.38 8.23
CA ASN A 27 8.01 -1.49 8.14
C ASN A 27 7.96 -0.51 6.95
N LEU A 28 6.91 -0.56 6.12
CA LEU A 28 6.78 0.28 4.95
C LEU A 28 6.56 1.74 5.35
N ARG A 29 7.34 2.64 4.76
CA ARG A 29 7.32 4.09 4.97
C ARG A 29 7.05 4.88 3.70
N SER A 30 7.14 4.23 2.54
CA SER A 30 6.87 4.84 1.25
C SER A 30 6.14 3.85 0.33
N LEU A 31 5.05 4.30 -0.27
CA LEU A 31 4.22 3.50 -1.18
C LEU A 31 3.77 4.38 -2.34
N SER A 32 4.14 3.99 -3.57
CA SER A 32 3.63 4.62 -4.78
C SER A 32 2.62 3.72 -5.48
N LEU A 33 1.41 4.26 -5.68
CA LEU A 33 0.26 3.63 -6.35
C LEU A 33 -0.21 4.47 -7.56
N GLU A 34 0.67 5.28 -8.12
CA GLU A 34 0.32 6.15 -9.25
C GLU A 34 -0.21 5.31 -10.43
N SER A 35 -1.28 5.78 -11.08
CA SER A 35 -1.94 5.06 -12.18
C SER A 35 -2.46 3.65 -11.84
N CYS A 36 -2.64 3.31 -10.56
CA CYS A 36 -3.28 2.06 -10.15
C CYS A 36 -4.81 2.20 -10.04
N LYS A 37 -5.53 1.07 -10.14
CA LYS A 37 -7.00 1.03 -10.03
C LYS A 37 -7.45 0.89 -8.58
N VAL A 38 -7.09 1.87 -7.75
CA VAL A 38 -7.36 1.85 -6.31
C VAL A 38 -8.23 3.04 -5.91
N ALA A 39 -9.24 2.81 -5.08
CA ALA A 39 -10.09 3.88 -4.60
C ALA A 39 -9.35 4.73 -3.54
N PRO A 40 -9.45 6.08 -3.57
CA PRO A 40 -8.80 6.96 -2.59
C PRO A 40 -9.15 6.64 -1.13
N ASN A 41 -10.39 6.20 -0.88
CA ASN A 41 -10.85 5.82 0.45
C ASN A 41 -10.13 4.58 0.99
N GLU A 42 -9.79 3.63 0.10
CA GLU A 42 -9.07 2.41 0.49
C GLU A 42 -7.61 2.71 0.85
N ILE A 43 -6.97 3.69 0.20
CA ILE A 43 -5.61 4.16 0.55
C ILE A 43 -5.61 4.73 1.97
N LYS A 44 -6.57 5.62 2.28
CA LYS A 44 -6.71 6.19 3.64
C LYS A 44 -6.94 5.11 4.68
N LYS A 45 -7.81 4.13 4.38
CA LYS A 45 -8.08 2.99 5.25
C LYS A 45 -6.82 2.16 5.49
N LEU A 46 -6.01 1.92 4.46
CA LEU A 46 -4.76 1.18 4.57
C LEU A 46 -3.74 1.88 5.49
N GLN A 47 -3.58 3.19 5.35
CA GLN A 47 -2.73 4.01 6.23
C GLN A 47 -3.20 3.96 7.69
N LEU A 48 -4.50 4.18 7.93
CA LEU A 48 -5.05 4.23 9.29
C LEU A 48 -5.06 2.87 10.00
N SER A 49 -5.23 1.77 9.27
CA SER A 49 -5.49 0.45 9.89
C SER A 49 -4.31 -0.51 9.88
N ALA A 50 -3.37 -0.40 8.95
CA ALA A 50 -2.38 -1.43 8.72
C ALA A 50 -0.95 -0.92 8.53
N LEU A 51 -0.80 0.30 8.00
CA LEU A 51 0.49 0.92 7.74
C LEU A 51 0.58 2.27 8.47
N PRO A 52 0.65 2.28 9.82
CA PRO A 52 0.66 3.52 10.60
C PRO A 52 1.92 4.37 10.39
N ASN A 53 2.95 3.81 9.75
CA ASN A 53 4.23 4.47 9.45
C ASN A 53 4.32 5.02 8.02
N LEU A 54 3.23 4.95 7.25
CA LEU A 54 3.13 5.34 5.83
C LEU A 54 2.46 6.71 5.66
#